data_AF-A0A7Y8DKV3-F1
#
_entry.id   AF-A0A7Y8DKV3-F1
#
_cell.length_a   1.000
_cell.length_b   1.000
_cell.length_c   1.000
_cell.angle_alpha   90.00
_cell.angle_beta   90.00
_cell.angle_gamma   90.00
#
_symmetry.space_group_name_H-M   'P 1'
#
loop_
_entity.id
_entity.type
_entity.pdbx_description
1 polymer ?
#
loop_
_entity_poly.entity_id
_entity_poly.type
_entity_poly.pdbx_seq_one_letter_code
_entity_poly.pdbx_strand_id
1 'polypeptide(L)'
;MAKPPNGHVLSSALDMLVRSPLNQADDVALVSAAKAVWYSDANLVSEARAFLKLHASEVEVRRAGYLLERFTRFSCVTDGRVSEAFKALELFTRSTPKLEPKPLAAVALRSRRDELAVSWGLSEGLGLKAQALMPFQTRHYEAEQRASSA
;
A
#
# COMPACT_ATOMS: atom_id res chain seq x y z
N MET A 1 7.31 -0.76 -27.77
CA MET A 1 6.71 -0.56 -26.43
C MET A 1 6.82 -1.88 -25.69
N ALA A 2 7.76 -2.00 -24.75
CA ALA A 2 8.03 -3.25 -24.05
C ALA A 2 7.00 -3.44 -22.92
N LYS A 3 6.25 -4.54 -22.98
CA LYS A 3 5.44 -5.05 -21.88
C LYS A 3 6.44 -5.44 -20.77
N PRO A 4 6.31 -4.98 -19.50
CA PRO A 4 7.16 -5.51 -18.46
C PRO A 4 6.88 -7.02 -18.34
N PRO A 5 7.91 -7.85 -18.12
CA PRO A 5 7.69 -9.27 -17.91
C PRO A 5 6.81 -9.44 -16.68
N ASN A 6 5.68 -10.13 -16.88
CA ASN A 6 4.76 -10.54 -15.82
C ASN A 6 5.56 -11.15 -14.64
N GLY A 7 5.36 -10.60 -13.46
CA GLY A 7 5.81 -11.23 -12.22
C GLY A 7 5.53 -10.39 -10.99
N HIS A 8 5.73 -9.06 -11.11
CA HIS A 8 5.69 -8.16 -9.96
C HIS A 8 4.90 -6.86 -10.21
N VAL A 9 3.58 -6.97 -10.33
CA VAL A 9 2.69 -5.82 -10.58
C VAL A 9 2.66 -4.89 -9.38
N LEU A 10 2.57 -5.44 -8.17
CA LEU A 10 2.54 -4.65 -6.94
C LEU A 10 3.88 -3.95 -6.73
N SER A 11 5.01 -4.65 -6.88
CA SER A 11 6.34 -4.04 -6.77
C SER A 11 6.53 -2.87 -7.72
N SER A 12 6.10 -3.02 -8.98
CA SER A 12 6.26 -1.97 -10.00
C SER A 12 5.38 -0.76 -9.69
N ALA A 13 4.14 -0.99 -9.24
CA ALA A 13 3.25 0.10 -8.84
C ALA A 13 3.78 0.83 -7.58
N LEU A 14 4.33 0.09 -6.61
CA LEU A 14 4.97 0.67 -5.43
C LEU A 14 6.21 1.50 -5.81
N ASP A 15 7.07 1.03 -6.72
CA ASP A 15 8.25 1.80 -7.18
C ASP A 15 7.86 3.20 -7.67
N MET A 16 6.77 3.33 -8.41
CA MET A 16 6.27 4.63 -8.86
C MET A 16 5.73 5.48 -7.71
N LEU A 17 4.95 4.88 -6.81
CA LEU A 17 4.24 5.59 -5.74
C LEU A 17 5.18 6.15 -4.68
N VAL A 18 6.27 5.44 -4.36
CA VAL A 18 7.15 5.81 -3.23
C VAL A 18 8.10 6.97 -3.56
N ARG A 19 8.33 7.26 -4.84
CA ARG A 19 9.27 8.29 -5.33
C ARG A 19 8.82 9.72 -5.02
N SER A 20 7.54 9.93 -4.70
CA SER A 20 6.96 11.24 -4.39
C SER A 20 6.12 11.18 -3.10
N PRO A 21 5.80 12.34 -2.48
CA PRO A 21 4.87 12.38 -1.36
C PRO A 21 3.53 11.71 -1.69
N LEU A 22 3.00 10.90 -0.76
CA LEU A 22 1.82 10.05 -1.02
C LEU A 22 0.52 10.84 -1.26
N ASN A 23 0.45 12.09 -0.79
CA ASN A 23 -0.65 13.00 -1.08
C ASN A 23 -0.64 13.52 -2.53
N GLN A 24 0.43 13.26 -3.28
CA GLN A 24 0.59 13.57 -4.71
C GLN A 24 0.69 12.30 -5.57
N ALA A 25 0.41 11.13 -4.99
CA ALA A 25 0.47 9.86 -5.68
C ALA A 25 -0.29 9.86 -7.02
N ASP A 26 0.29 9.19 -8.02
CA ASP A 26 -0.39 8.93 -9.29
C ASP A 26 -1.58 7.97 -9.07
N ASP A 27 -2.76 8.37 -9.54
CA ASP A 27 -4.00 7.64 -9.27
C ASP A 27 -4.01 6.28 -9.98
N VAL A 28 -3.38 6.19 -11.16
CA VAL A 28 -3.31 4.94 -11.93
C VAL A 28 -2.41 3.93 -11.21
N ALA A 29 -1.23 4.35 -10.77
CA ALA A 29 -0.33 3.53 -9.98
C ALA A 29 -0.96 3.11 -8.64
N LEU A 30 -1.66 4.04 -7.97
CA LEU A 30 -2.33 3.77 -6.69
C LEU A 30 -3.42 2.71 -6.84
N VAL A 31 -4.26 2.84 -7.86
CA VAL A 31 -5.31 1.86 -8.18
C VAL A 31 -4.70 0.53 -8.60
N SER A 32 -3.61 0.53 -9.37
CA SER A 32 -2.90 -0.68 -9.78
C SER A 32 -2.36 -1.45 -8.57
N ALA A 33 -1.71 -0.76 -7.63
CA ALA A 33 -1.21 -1.35 -6.39
C ALA A 33 -2.35 -1.93 -5.54
N ALA A 34 -3.44 -1.17 -5.38
CA ALA A 34 -4.57 -1.59 -4.58
C ALA A 34 -5.26 -2.83 -5.15
N LYS A 35 -5.52 -2.86 -6.47
CA LYS A 35 -6.10 -4.03 -7.15
C LYS A 35 -5.19 -5.25 -7.07
N ALA A 36 -3.87 -5.07 -7.17
CA ALA A 36 -2.92 -6.17 -6.96
C ALA A 36 -3.05 -6.77 -5.55
N VAL A 37 -3.29 -5.95 -4.52
CA VAL A 37 -3.53 -6.44 -3.15
C VAL A 37 -4.92 -7.08 -2.99
N TRP A 38 -5.98 -6.49 -3.56
CA TRP A 38 -7.35 -6.95 -3.28
C TRP A 38 -7.80 -8.14 -4.12
N TYR A 39 -7.43 -8.18 -5.40
CA TYR A 39 -8.10 -9.01 -6.40
C TYR A 39 -7.16 -9.90 -7.22
N SER A 40 -5.84 -9.72 -7.13
CA SER A 40 -4.88 -10.55 -7.85
C SER A 40 -4.44 -11.75 -7.03
N ASP A 41 -4.15 -12.86 -7.72
CA ASP A 41 -3.51 -14.07 -7.15
C ASP A 41 -1.99 -13.92 -6.96
N ALA A 42 -1.44 -12.72 -7.20
CA ALA A 42 -0.03 -12.45 -6.99
C ALA A 42 0.37 -12.70 -5.53
N ASN A 43 1.49 -13.40 -5.34
CA ASN A 43 2.06 -13.66 -4.02
C ASN A 43 2.65 -12.38 -3.43
N LEU A 44 2.00 -11.82 -2.40
CA LEU A 44 2.37 -10.54 -1.80
C LEU A 44 3.74 -10.56 -1.13
N VAL A 45 4.17 -11.71 -0.61
CA VAL A 45 5.49 -11.88 -0.01
C VAL A 45 6.57 -11.80 -1.08
N SER A 46 6.35 -12.43 -2.24
CA SER A 46 7.26 -12.36 -3.39
C SER A 46 7.33 -10.95 -3.97
N GLU A 47 6.19 -10.26 -4.10
CA GLU A 47 6.10 -8.85 -4.51
C GLU A 47 6.87 -7.93 -3.56
N ALA A 48 6.68 -8.09 -2.25
CA ALA A 48 7.41 -7.33 -1.24
C ALA A 48 8.91 -7.57 -1.29
N ARG A 49 9.35 -8.83 -1.48
CA ARG A 49 10.78 -9.16 -1.66
C ARG A 49 11.35 -8.53 -2.93
N ALA A 50 10.60 -8.50 -4.02
CA ALA A 50 11.03 -7.86 -5.26
C ALA A 50 11.24 -6.36 -5.06
N PHE A 51 10.28 -5.69 -4.40
CA PHE A 51 10.37 -4.27 -4.08
C PHE A 51 11.58 -3.97 -3.16
N LEU A 52 11.73 -4.71 -2.06
CA LEU A 52 12.81 -4.47 -1.09
C LEU A 52 14.23 -4.75 -1.64
N LYS A 53 14.35 -5.51 -2.74
CA LYS A 53 15.64 -5.67 -3.45
C LYS A 53 16.06 -4.42 -4.22
N LEU A 54 15.11 -3.60 -4.64
CA LEU A 54 15.34 -2.41 -5.47
C LEU A 54 15.40 -1.12 -4.66
N HIS A 55 14.81 -1.10 -3.47
CA HIS A 55 14.72 0.08 -2.62
C HIS A 55 15.50 -0.06 -1.32
N ALA A 56 16.47 0.84 -1.12
CA ALA A 56 17.22 0.99 0.14
C ALA A 56 16.85 2.26 0.91
N SER A 57 16.07 3.17 0.32
CA SER A 57 15.63 4.40 0.97
C SER A 57 14.60 4.09 2.06
N GLU A 58 14.91 4.45 3.30
CA GLU A 58 14.05 4.22 4.46
C GLU A 58 12.66 4.86 4.29
N VAL A 59 12.60 6.05 3.68
CA VAL A 59 11.34 6.75 3.41
C VAL A 59 10.51 5.99 2.37
N GLU A 60 11.14 5.49 1.31
CA GLU A 60 10.44 4.72 0.27
C GLU A 60 9.89 3.40 0.82
N VAL A 61 10.70 2.69 1.62
CA VAL A 61 10.29 1.44 2.28
C VAL A 61 9.14 1.68 3.26
N ARG A 62 9.17 2.77 4.04
CA ARG A 62 8.07 3.16 4.93
C ARG A 62 6.80 3.50 4.16
N ARG A 63 6.91 4.25 3.06
CA ARG A 63 5.76 4.58 2.18
C ARG A 63 5.12 3.32 1.61
N ALA A 64 5.92 2.35 1.14
CA ALA A 64 5.42 1.07 0.66
C ALA A 64 4.74 0.24 1.76
N GLY A 65 5.35 0.16 2.95
CA GLY A 65 4.77 -0.52 4.11
C GLY A 65 3.44 0.12 4.55
N TYR A 66 3.39 1.45 4.62
CA TYR A 66 2.17 2.21 4.87
C TYR A 66 1.08 1.90 3.84
N LEU A 67 1.40 1.91 2.55
CA LEU A 67 0.43 1.62 1.48
C LEU A 67 -0.12 0.20 1.60
N LEU A 68 0.75 -0.78 1.81
CA LEU A 68 0.36 -2.17 1.95
C LEU A 68 -0.57 -2.38 3.16
N GLU A 69 -0.24 -1.80 4.33
CA GLU A 69 -1.11 -1.85 5.51
C GLU A 69 -2.40 -1.04 5.28
N ARG A 70 -2.34 0.06 4.55
CA ARG A 70 -3.54 0.85 4.24
C ARG A 70 -4.52 0.05 3.40
N PHE A 71 -4.04 -0.73 2.44
CA PHE A 71 -4.90 -1.54 1.56
C PHE A 71 -5.66 -2.65 2.31
N THR A 72 -5.16 -3.14 3.45
CA THR A 72 -5.87 -4.14 4.27
C THR A 72 -7.02 -3.57 5.09
N ARG A 73 -7.14 -2.24 5.20
CA ARG A 73 -8.19 -1.57 5.98
C ARG A 73 -9.47 -1.29 5.18
N PHE A 74 -9.52 -1.69 3.91
CA PHE A 74 -10.70 -1.53 3.07
C PHE A 74 -11.62 -2.76 3.16
N SER A 75 -12.93 -2.56 3.16
CA SER A 75 -13.91 -3.64 3.38
C SER A 75 -13.94 -4.70 2.27
N CYS A 76 -13.40 -4.40 1.09
CA CYS A 76 -13.41 -5.29 -0.07
C CYS A 76 -12.29 -6.34 -0.05
N VAL A 77 -11.31 -6.22 0.86
CA VAL A 77 -10.21 -7.18 0.98
C VAL A 77 -10.67 -8.40 1.75
N THR A 78 -10.32 -9.60 1.27
CA THR A 78 -10.68 -10.86 1.93
C THR A 78 -9.71 -11.17 3.08
N ASP A 79 -10.16 -11.93 4.08
CA ASP A 79 -9.30 -12.35 5.20
C ASP A 79 -8.04 -13.09 4.75
N GLY A 80 -8.13 -13.88 3.66
CA GLY A 80 -6.99 -14.55 3.05
C GLY A 80 -5.94 -13.55 2.54
N ARG A 81 -6.38 -12.50 1.82
CA ARG A 81 -5.49 -11.44 1.33
C ARG A 81 -4.94 -10.58 2.46
N VAL A 82 -5.73 -10.32 3.51
CA VAL A 82 -5.26 -9.64 4.73
C VAL A 82 -4.14 -10.43 5.40
N SER A 83 -4.34 -11.73 5.63
CA SER A 83 -3.34 -12.62 6.24
C SER A 83 -2.04 -12.63 5.42
N GLU A 84 -2.16 -12.68 4.10
CA GLU A 84 -1.01 -12.65 3.20
C GLU A 84 -0.29 -11.29 3.20
N ALA A 85 -1.04 -10.19 3.21
CA ALA A 85 -0.48 -8.85 3.32
C ALA A 85 0.27 -8.67 4.65
N PHE A 86 -0.24 -9.22 5.76
CA PHE A 86 0.48 -9.19 7.05
C PHE A 86 1.82 -9.93 6.99
N LYS A 87 1.90 -11.10 6.35
CA LYS A 87 3.18 -11.80 6.13
C LYS A 87 4.16 -10.97 5.30
N ALA A 88 3.66 -10.23 4.31
CA ALA A 88 4.49 -9.31 3.54
C ALA A 88 4.94 -8.09 4.37
N LEU A 89 4.06 -7.54 5.22
CA LEU A 89 4.34 -6.41 6.12
C LEU A 89 5.43 -6.72 7.16
N GLU A 90 5.59 -7.97 7.57
CA GLU A 90 6.71 -8.39 8.43
C GLU A 90 8.07 -8.09 7.78
N LEU A 91 8.18 -8.20 6.45
CA LEU A 91 9.40 -7.87 5.72
C LEU A 91 9.70 -6.37 5.79
N PHE A 92 8.69 -5.53 5.58
CA PHE A 92 8.83 -4.08 5.69
C PHE A 92 9.19 -3.66 7.11
N THR A 93 8.53 -4.24 8.13
CA THR A 93 8.80 -3.94 9.54
C THR A 93 10.21 -4.36 9.95
N ARG A 94 10.74 -5.46 9.41
CA ARG A 94 12.12 -5.87 9.63
C ARG A 94 13.13 -4.94 8.95
N SER A 95 12.81 -4.45 7.75
CA SER A 95 13.67 -3.52 7.00
C SER A 95 13.65 -2.11 7.59
N THR A 96 12.50 -1.67 8.11
CA THR A 96 12.31 -0.38 8.77
C THR A 96 11.44 -0.59 10.00
N PRO A 97 12.02 -0.81 11.19
CA PRO A 97 11.25 -0.92 12.42
C PRO A 97 10.34 0.29 12.58
N LYS A 98 9.08 0.04 12.93
CA LYS A 98 8.15 1.12 13.25
C LYS A 98 8.75 1.96 14.36
N LEU A 99 8.72 3.28 14.19
CA LEU A 99 9.16 4.17 15.25
C LEU A 99 8.11 4.10 16.35
N GLU A 100 8.54 3.78 17.57
CA GLU A 100 7.71 4.01 18.76
C GLU A 100 7.18 5.43 18.68
N PRO A 101 5.86 5.64 18.76
CA PRO A 101 5.29 6.97 18.67
C PRO A 101 5.88 7.79 19.81
N LYS A 102 6.84 8.67 19.49
CA LYS A 102 7.32 9.66 20.45
C LYS A 102 6.09 10.42 20.93
N PRO A 103 5.91 10.64 22.24
CA PRO A 103 4.87 11.52 22.74
C PRO A 103 5.15 12.91 22.17
N LEU A 104 4.47 13.25 21.08
CA LEU A 104 4.59 14.56 20.48
C LEU A 104 3.90 15.51 21.45
N ALA A 105 4.67 16.44 22.01
CA ALA A 105 4.16 17.58 22.76
C ALA A 105 2.95 18.14 22.01
N ALA A 106 1.90 18.47 22.76
CA ALA A 106 0.56 18.83 22.30
C ALA A 106 0.54 20.03 21.31
N VAL A 107 1.02 19.81 20.09
CA VAL A 107 1.06 20.81 19.03
C VAL A 107 0.05 20.40 17.97
N ALA A 108 -1.05 21.16 18.01
CA ALA A 108 -2.10 21.32 17.01
C ALA A 108 -3.03 20.11 16.79
N LEU A 109 -4.06 20.04 17.65
CA LEU A 109 -5.40 19.46 17.47
C LEU A 109 -6.15 19.85 16.17
N ARG A 110 -5.47 20.36 15.13
CA ARG A 110 -6.08 20.85 13.87
C ARG A 110 -5.70 20.08 12.61
N SER A 111 -4.74 19.17 12.65
CA SER A 111 -4.46 18.28 11.52
C SER A 111 -5.00 16.89 11.83
N ARG A 112 -6.04 16.45 11.11
CA ARG A 112 -6.44 15.03 11.01
C ARG A 112 -5.28 14.25 10.35
N ARG A 113 -4.19 14.06 11.10
CA ARG A 113 -3.02 13.31 10.63
C ARG A 113 -3.45 11.85 10.53
N ASP A 114 -3.05 11.22 9.44
CA ASP A 114 -3.27 9.80 9.26
C ASP A 114 -2.41 9.05 10.28
N GLU A 115 -3.03 8.55 11.35
CA GLU A 115 -2.33 7.86 12.45
C GLU A 115 -1.56 6.64 11.95
N LEU A 116 -2.04 5.99 10.88
CA LEU A 116 -1.31 4.91 10.24
C LEU A 116 -0.01 5.44 9.64
N ALA A 117 -0.03 6.55 8.90
CA ALA A 117 1.17 7.17 8.34
C ALA A 117 2.17 7.54 9.45
N VAL A 118 1.69 8.10 10.57
CA VAL A 118 2.52 8.42 11.73
C VAL A 118 3.17 7.17 12.32
N SER A 119 2.44 6.06 12.47
CA SER A 119 3.00 4.80 12.97
C SER A 119 4.09 4.20 12.07
N TRP A 120 4.08 4.54 10.78
CA TRP A 120 5.11 4.19 9.82
C TRP A 120 6.26 5.20 9.79
N GLY A 121 6.25 6.24 10.63
CA GLY A 121 7.26 7.29 10.67
C GLY A 121 7.16 8.29 9.51
N LEU A 122 6.00 8.40 8.87
CA LEU A 122 5.76 9.33 7.75
C LEU A 122 5.11 10.63 8.23
N SER A 123 5.47 11.73 7.58
CA SER A 123 4.81 13.04 7.77
C SER A 123 3.53 13.19 6.96
N GLU A 124 3.31 12.31 6.00
CA GLU A 124 2.22 12.35 5.02
C GLU A 124 1.55 10.98 4.84
N GLY A 125 0.24 10.99 4.65
CA GLY A 125 -0.54 9.86 4.16
C GLY A 125 -1.13 10.15 2.77
N LEU A 126 -2.08 9.33 2.32
CA LEU A 126 -2.74 9.52 1.02
C LEU A 126 -3.59 10.81 0.94
N GLY A 127 -4.12 11.30 2.06
CA GLY A 127 -5.04 12.45 2.04
C GLY A 127 -6.24 12.19 1.11
N LEU A 128 -6.53 13.13 0.19
CA LEU A 128 -7.61 12.99 -0.78
C LEU A 128 -7.36 11.91 -1.86
N LYS A 129 -6.11 11.46 -2.04
CA LYS A 129 -5.77 10.41 -3.02
C LYS A 129 -6.45 9.07 -2.72
N ALA A 130 -6.82 8.82 -1.46
CA ALA A 130 -7.62 7.66 -1.09
C ALA A 130 -9.00 7.63 -1.77
N GLN A 131 -9.52 8.76 -2.28
CA GLN A 131 -10.80 8.80 -2.99
C GLN A 131 -10.75 8.06 -4.34
N ALA A 132 -9.58 8.01 -5.00
CA ALA A 132 -9.39 7.26 -6.26
C ALA A 132 -9.66 5.75 -6.08
N LEU A 133 -9.60 5.26 -4.85
CA LEU A 133 -9.82 3.86 -4.49
C LEU A 133 -11.30 3.51 -4.26
N MET A 134 -12.16 4.49 -4.00
CA MET A 134 -13.55 4.27 -3.57
C MET A 134 -14.40 3.48 -4.59
N PRO A 135 -14.31 3.73 -5.91
CA PRO A 135 -15.10 2.98 -6.89
C PRO A 135 -14.81 1.47 -6.89
N PHE A 136 -13.60 1.08 -6.49
CA PHE A 136 -13.11 -0.30 -6.53
C PHE A 136 -13.41 -1.10 -5.26
N GLN A 137 -14.10 -0.50 -4.28
CA GLN A 137 -14.50 -1.16 -3.03
C GLN A 137 -15.96 -1.64 -3.05
N THR A 138 -16.67 -1.42 -4.16
CA THR A 138 -18.08 -1.77 -4.24
C THR A 138 -18.26 -3.27 -4.38
N ARG A 139 -19.31 -3.81 -3.73
CA ARG A 139 -19.69 -5.21 -3.88
C ARG A 139 -19.92 -5.62 -5.35
N HIS A 140 -20.39 -4.68 -6.17
CA HIS A 140 -20.57 -4.88 -7.60
C HIS A 140 -19.23 -5.13 -8.30
N TYR A 141 -18.25 -4.24 -8.08
CA TYR A 141 -16.91 -4.41 -8.63
C TYR A 141 -16.27 -5.73 -8.18
N GLU A 142 -16.40 -6.09 -6.89
CA GLU A 142 -15.90 -7.37 -6.39
C GLU A 142 -16.51 -8.57 -7.13
N ALA A 143 -17.82 -8.54 -7.43
CA ALA A 143 -18.50 -9.61 -8.14
C ALA A 143 -17.99 -9.73 -9.59
N GLU A 144 -17.77 -8.61 -10.27
CA GLU A 144 -17.19 -8.58 -11.62
C GLU A 144 -15.76 -9.14 -11.64
N GLN A 145 -14.94 -8.80 -10.64
CA GLN A 145 -13.58 -9.35 -10.53
C GLN A 145 -13.60 -10.86 -10.29
N ARG A 146 -14.45 -11.36 -9.37
CA ARG A 146 -14.57 -12.80 -9.11
C ARG A 146 -15.05 -13.57 -10.34
N ALA A 147 -15.96 -13.00 -11.13
CA ALA A 147 -16.44 -13.61 -12.37
C ALA A 147 -15.38 -13.64 -13.48
N SER A 148 -14.43 -12.69 -13.47
CA SER A 148 -13.35 -12.62 -14.46
C SER A 148 -12.17 -13.55 -14.15
N SER A 149 -12.05 -14.00 -12.90
CA SER A 149 -10.99 -14.90 -12.42
C SER A 149 -11.42 -16.37 -12.30
N ALA A 150 -12.69 -16.68 -12.54
CA ALA A 150 -13.26 -18.03 -12.53
C ALA A 150 -13.21 -18.67 -13.92
#